data_AF-A0A193QFK7-F1
#
_entry.id   AF-A0A193QFK7-F1
#
_cell.length_a   1.000
_cell.length_b   1.000
_cell.length_c   1.000
_cell.angle_alpha   90.00
_cell.angle_beta   90.00
_cell.angle_gamma   90.00
#
_symmetry.space_group_name_H-M   'P 1'
#
loop_
_entity.id
_entity.type
_entity.pdbx_description
1 polymer ?
#
loop_
_entity_poly.entity_id
_entity_poly.type
_entity_poly.pdbx_seq_one_letter_code
_entity_poly.pdbx_strand_id
1 'polypeptide(L)'
;MTLTDGFDAITDELRKYPVVLVLIEATGGLEAAVACSFQTEGFDVAVVNPRQARDFARTMGYLAKTDRINARVLAQMAEVTNRHPGRERFIRAMLDAERQVLAAMVVRRRQLTAMLIAERNRLYPVHPQSRKSINIIIKALAARLSSIKGVGTMTVAALLAEVSDLGSLSRRAIQRACRRCSHKPGLGYHAGPANHLWRKGRSPNSALYRRTCRNPL
;
A
#
# COMPACT_ATOMS: atom_id res chain seq x y z
N MET A 1 22.90 16.58 -8.14
CA MET A 1 21.53 16.51 -7.60
C MET A 1 21.40 15.27 -6.76
N THR A 2 21.91 15.37 -5.54
CA THR A 2 21.69 14.37 -4.49
C THR A 2 20.32 14.64 -3.86
N LEU A 3 19.67 13.62 -3.31
CA LEU A 3 18.33 13.74 -2.70
C LEU A 3 18.26 14.79 -1.57
N THR A 4 19.40 15.15 -0.97
CA THR A 4 19.58 16.22 0.02
C THR A 4 19.16 17.59 -0.49
N ASP A 5 19.57 17.96 -1.72
CA ASP A 5 19.37 19.30 -2.28
C ASP A 5 17.88 19.69 -2.36
N GLY A 6 16.99 18.69 -2.50
CA GLY A 6 15.54 18.90 -2.54
C GLY A 6 14.87 19.02 -1.17
N PHE A 7 15.44 18.41 -0.12
CA PHE A 7 14.90 18.53 1.24
C PHE A 7 15.31 19.86 1.86
N ASP A 8 16.54 20.32 1.60
CA ASP A 8 17.06 21.59 2.10
C ASP A 8 16.18 22.76 1.66
N ALA A 9 15.78 22.79 0.37
CA ALA A 9 14.87 23.81 -0.16
C ALA A 9 13.49 23.82 0.53
N ILE A 10 12.98 22.64 0.91
CA ILE A 10 11.69 22.54 1.63
C ILE A 10 11.86 22.98 3.08
N THR A 11 12.96 22.58 3.73
CA THR A 11 13.31 23.00 5.09
C THR A 11 13.40 24.53 5.17
N ASP A 12 14.08 25.17 4.22
CA ASP A 12 14.22 26.62 4.15
C ASP A 12 12.88 27.34 3.95
N GLU A 13 11.98 26.74 3.17
CA GLU A 13 10.63 27.28 3.00
C GLU A 13 9.81 27.13 4.29
N LEU A 14 9.88 25.98 4.97
CA LEU A 14 9.17 25.73 6.21
C LEU A 14 9.62 26.67 7.34
N ARG A 15 10.90 27.02 7.39
CA ARG A 15 11.47 27.97 8.37
C ARG A 15 10.87 29.38 8.28
N LYS A 16 10.28 29.76 7.15
CA LYS A 16 9.60 31.06 6.99
C LYS A 16 8.29 31.13 7.78
N TYR A 17 7.81 30.01 8.29
CA TYR A 17 6.55 29.89 9.02
C TYR A 17 6.80 29.26 10.41
N PRO A 18 5.94 29.52 11.42
CA PRO A 18 6.06 28.92 12.74
C PRO A 18 5.54 27.46 12.73
N VAL A 19 6.23 26.58 12.00
CA VAL A 19 5.86 25.17 11.86
C VAL A 19 6.40 24.37 13.04
N VAL A 20 5.50 23.81 13.84
CA VAL A 20 5.85 22.97 14.99
C VAL A 20 5.84 21.49 14.64
N LEU A 21 4.92 21.05 13.77
CA LEU A 21 4.72 19.65 13.39
C LEU A 21 4.63 19.51 11.87
N VAL A 22 5.47 18.63 11.31
CA VAL A 22 5.40 18.21 9.91
C VAL A 22 4.78 16.82 9.82
N LEU A 23 3.67 16.71 9.10
CA LEU A 23 2.98 15.45 8.88
C LEU A 23 3.24 14.92 7.47
N ILE A 24 3.74 13.69 7.38
CA ILE A 24 4.14 13.04 6.13
C ILE A 24 3.26 11.81 5.89
N GLU A 25 2.69 11.70 4.69
CA GLU A 25 1.99 10.48 4.25
C GLU A 25 3.02 9.40 3.86
N ALA A 26 2.89 8.20 4.42
CA ALA A 26 3.81 7.10 4.12
C ALA A 26 3.68 6.67 2.65
N THR A 27 4.77 6.77 1.89
CA THR A 27 4.78 6.50 0.43
C THR A 27 5.55 5.22 0.07
N GLY A 28 5.99 4.44 1.08
CA GLY A 28 6.62 3.13 0.87
C GLY A 28 8.13 3.10 1.09
N GLY A 29 8.67 4.04 1.86
CA GLY A 29 10.04 4.03 2.37
C GLY A 29 10.78 5.36 2.21
N LEU A 30 10.36 6.22 1.29
CA LEU A 30 10.95 7.55 1.08
C LEU A 30 10.71 8.47 2.29
N GLU A 31 9.57 8.30 2.96
CA GLU A 31 9.19 9.09 4.14
C GLU A 31 10.19 8.98 5.30
N ALA A 32 10.98 7.90 5.37
CA ALA A 32 11.97 7.73 6.42
C ALA A 32 13.15 8.70 6.27
N ALA A 33 13.64 8.90 5.05
CA ALA A 33 14.73 9.84 4.78
C ALA A 33 14.27 11.29 5.00
N VAL A 34 13.07 11.62 4.53
CA VAL A 34 12.47 12.96 4.72
C VAL A 34 12.25 13.23 6.21
N ALA A 35 11.68 12.27 6.94
CA ALA A 35 11.47 12.41 8.38
C ALA A 35 12.79 12.61 9.13
N CYS A 36 13.83 11.85 8.79
CA CYS A 36 15.14 12.01 9.42
C CYS A 36 15.72 13.41 9.18
N SER A 37 15.67 13.91 7.94
CA SER A 37 16.17 15.23 7.59
C SER A 37 15.44 16.33 8.39
N PHE A 38 14.10 16.33 8.40
CA PHE A 38 13.34 17.33 9.16
C PHE A 38 13.54 17.22 10.68
N GLN A 39 13.76 16.03 11.21
CA GLN A 39 14.08 15.85 12.63
C GLN A 39 15.45 16.40 13.00
N THR A 40 16.45 16.24 12.13
CA THR A 40 17.79 16.85 12.32
C THR A 40 17.71 18.39 12.34
N GLU A 41 16.79 18.95 11.58
CA GLU A 41 16.52 20.40 11.53
C GLU A 41 15.62 20.89 12.68
N GLY A 42 15.19 20.01 13.59
CA GLY A 42 14.47 20.34 14.82
C GLY A 42 12.95 20.31 14.74
N PHE A 43 12.36 19.82 13.64
CA PHE A 43 10.90 19.69 13.53
C PHE A 43 10.37 18.41 14.19
N ASP A 44 9.21 18.50 14.85
CA ASP A 44 8.43 17.30 15.16
C ASP A 44 7.91 16.69 13.85
N VAL A 45 8.07 15.38 13.67
CA VAL A 45 7.60 14.69 12.47
C VAL A 45 6.62 13.58 12.81
N ALA A 46 5.43 13.61 12.23
CA ALA A 46 4.46 12.53 12.27
C ALA A 46 4.37 11.84 10.91
N VAL A 47 4.35 10.50 10.89
CA VAL A 47 4.17 9.73 9.65
C VAL A 47 2.84 8.99 9.71
N VAL A 48 1.94 9.28 8.78
CA VAL A 48 0.58 8.70 8.75
C VAL A 48 0.41 7.68 7.64
N ASN A 49 -0.47 6.72 7.87
CA ASN A 49 -0.85 5.75 6.85
C ASN A 49 -1.72 6.43 5.77
N PRO A 50 -1.50 6.18 4.47
CA PRO A 50 -2.36 6.65 3.38
C PRO A 50 -3.85 6.39 3.58
N ARG A 51 -4.20 5.28 4.25
CA ARG A 51 -5.60 4.97 4.60
C ARG A 51 -6.15 5.97 5.61
N GLN A 52 -5.41 6.28 6.67
CA GLN A 52 -5.84 7.25 7.68
C GLN A 52 -6.01 8.65 7.08
N ALA A 53 -5.06 9.10 6.26
CA ALA A 53 -5.17 10.37 5.55
C ALA A 53 -6.43 10.41 4.65
N ARG A 54 -6.72 9.31 3.95
CA ARG A 54 -7.92 9.19 3.11
C ARG A 54 -9.21 9.15 3.92
N ASP A 55 -9.23 8.46 5.06
CA ASP A 55 -10.41 8.39 5.91
C ASP A 55 -10.68 9.75 6.56
N PHE A 56 -9.64 10.47 6.98
CA PHE A 56 -9.75 11.86 7.44
C PHE A 56 -10.31 12.79 6.35
N ALA A 57 -9.79 12.68 5.11
CA ALA A 57 -10.30 13.45 3.98
C ALA A 57 -11.80 13.24 3.76
N ARG A 58 -12.25 11.97 3.83
CA ARG A 58 -13.67 11.61 3.67
C ARG A 58 -14.53 12.18 4.77
N THR A 59 -14.09 12.09 6.02
CA THR A 59 -14.82 12.66 7.17
C THR A 59 -14.95 14.18 7.05
N MET A 60 -13.94 14.85 6.51
CA MET A 60 -13.96 16.30 6.25
C MET A 60 -14.72 16.70 4.96
N GLY A 61 -15.32 15.74 4.24
CA GLY A 61 -16.12 16.02 3.03
C GLY A 61 -15.30 16.21 1.75
N TYR A 62 -14.00 15.96 1.75
CA TYR A 62 -13.17 16.01 0.54
C TYR A 62 -13.35 14.74 -0.29
N LEU A 63 -14.19 14.81 -1.32
CA LEU A 63 -14.48 13.69 -2.22
C LEU A 63 -13.54 13.61 -3.43
N ALA A 64 -13.05 14.75 -3.90
CA ALA A 64 -12.09 14.83 -5.00
C ALA A 64 -10.65 14.67 -4.50
N LYS A 65 -9.80 14.03 -5.31
CA LYS A 65 -8.36 13.93 -5.04
C LYS A 65 -7.61 14.79 -6.06
N THR A 66 -7.04 15.89 -5.59
CA THR A 66 -6.02 16.69 -6.30
C THR A 66 -4.87 16.94 -5.34
N ASP A 67 -3.69 17.24 -5.86
CA ASP A 67 -2.51 17.45 -5.01
C ASP A 67 -2.72 18.63 -4.04
N ARG A 68 -3.39 19.69 -4.47
CA ARG A 68 -3.76 20.83 -3.62
C ARG A 68 -4.73 20.45 -2.50
N ILE A 69 -5.72 19.60 -2.79
CA ILE A 69 -6.65 19.10 -1.76
C ILE A 69 -5.90 18.17 -0.80
N ASN A 70 -5.06 17.27 -1.32
CA ASN A 70 -4.28 16.34 -0.50
C ASN A 70 -3.37 17.10 0.48
N ALA A 71 -2.64 18.12 0.01
CA ALA A 71 -1.80 18.97 0.86
C ALA A 71 -2.60 19.69 1.95
N ARG A 72 -3.76 20.26 1.60
CA ARG A 72 -4.65 20.92 2.56
C ARG A 72 -5.19 19.96 3.61
N VAL A 73 -5.61 18.76 3.19
CA VAL A 73 -6.10 17.71 4.10
C VAL A 73 -5.01 17.29 5.09
N LEU A 74 -3.78 17.06 4.61
CA LEU A 74 -2.66 16.68 5.48
C LEU A 74 -2.28 17.80 6.45
N ALA A 75 -2.31 19.07 6.01
CA ALA A 75 -2.09 20.23 6.89
C ALA A 75 -3.16 20.34 7.99
N GLN A 76 -4.44 20.16 7.63
CA GLN A 76 -5.54 20.14 8.61
C GLN A 76 -5.41 18.97 9.59
N MET A 77 -5.00 17.79 9.10
CA MET A 77 -4.73 16.64 9.95
C MET A 77 -3.58 16.93 10.92
N ALA A 78 -2.50 17.56 10.45
CA ALA A 78 -1.36 17.95 11.28
C ALA A 78 -1.78 18.91 12.40
N GLU A 79 -2.62 19.90 12.08
CA GLU A 79 -3.15 20.85 13.06
C GLU A 79 -3.97 20.15 14.16
N VAL A 80 -4.85 19.21 13.77
CA VAL A 80 -5.63 18.40 14.72
C VAL A 80 -4.71 17.53 15.59
N THR A 81 -3.72 16.89 14.98
CA THR A 81 -2.72 16.07 15.70
C THR A 81 -1.91 16.91 16.68
N ASN A 82 -1.51 18.11 16.30
CA ASN A 82 -0.71 19.00 17.14
C ASN A 82 -1.47 19.49 18.38
N ARG A 83 -2.78 19.73 18.26
CA ARG A 83 -3.63 20.14 19.39
C ARG A 83 -3.99 18.99 20.33
N HIS A 84 -3.77 17.75 19.92
CA HIS A 84 -4.21 16.59 20.72
C HIS A 84 -3.39 16.50 22.03
N PRO A 85 -4.02 16.32 23.21
CA PRO A 85 -3.31 16.29 24.50
C PRO A 85 -2.21 15.23 24.56
N GLY A 86 -2.40 14.12 23.86
CA GLY A 86 -1.40 13.06 23.72
C GLY A 86 -0.56 13.14 22.44
N ARG A 87 -0.25 14.34 21.91
CA ARG A 87 0.39 14.51 20.59
C ARG A 87 1.69 13.72 20.43
N GLU A 88 2.44 13.56 21.51
CA GLU A 88 3.73 12.86 21.54
C GLU A 88 3.67 11.44 20.97
N ARG A 89 2.53 10.74 21.12
CA ARG A 89 2.36 9.38 20.56
C ARG A 89 2.39 9.33 19.04
N PHE A 90 2.12 10.44 18.37
CA PHE A 90 2.09 10.55 16.92
C PHE A 90 3.43 11.00 16.35
N ILE A 91 4.30 11.56 17.20
CA ILE A 91 5.63 11.98 16.81
C ILE A 91 6.48 10.74 16.64
N ARG A 92 7.09 10.61 15.46
CA ARG A 92 7.99 9.53 15.15
C ARG A 92 9.23 9.68 16.03
N ALA A 93 9.58 8.64 16.78
CA ALA A 93 10.86 8.63 17.48
C ALA A 93 12.01 8.70 16.48
N MET A 94 13.02 9.52 16.77
CA MET A 94 14.25 9.56 15.98
C MET A 94 14.88 8.17 16.05
N LEU A 95 15.16 7.58 14.89
CA LEU A 95 15.69 6.22 14.83
C LEU A 95 17.21 6.27 15.04
N ASP A 96 17.71 5.51 16.00
CA ASP A 96 19.13 5.23 16.16
C ASP A 96 19.73 4.63 14.88
N ALA A 97 21.02 4.83 14.63
CA ALA A 97 21.70 4.42 13.40
C ALA A 97 21.44 2.94 13.02
N GLU A 98 21.41 2.04 13.99
CA GLU A 98 21.12 0.61 13.76
C GLU A 98 19.68 0.37 13.27
N ARG A 99 18.70 1.10 13.83
CA ARG A 99 17.30 1.01 13.44
C ARG A 99 17.07 1.60 12.05
N GLN A 100 17.84 2.61 11.66
CA GLN A 100 17.81 3.15 10.30
C GLN A 100 18.30 2.11 9.28
N VAL A 101 19.40 1.42 9.56
CA VAL A 101 19.92 0.34 8.72
C VAL A 101 18.89 -0.78 8.56
N LEU A 102 18.29 -1.23 9.67
CA LEU A 102 17.24 -2.26 9.63
C LEU A 102 16.02 -1.81 8.83
N ALA A 103 15.56 -0.56 9.02
CA ALA A 103 14.44 0.01 8.26
C ALA A 103 14.74 0.05 6.76
N ALA A 104 15.96 0.45 6.37
CA ALA A 104 16.40 0.45 4.98
C ALA A 104 16.39 -0.96 4.38
N MET A 105 16.85 -1.97 5.12
CA MET A 105 16.79 -3.37 4.68
C MET A 105 15.35 -3.87 4.50
N VAL A 106 14.43 -3.52 5.41
CA VAL A 106 13.00 -3.88 5.31
C VAL A 106 12.35 -3.23 4.08
N VAL A 107 12.65 -1.94 3.83
CA VAL A 107 12.17 -1.23 2.62
C VAL A 107 12.71 -1.91 1.36
N ARG A 108 14.01 -2.20 1.31
CA ARG A 108 14.63 -2.86 0.15
C ARG A 108 14.01 -4.23 -0.12
N ARG A 109 13.75 -5.02 0.92
CA ARG A 109 13.02 -6.29 0.81
C ARG A 109 11.66 -6.10 0.16
N ARG A 110 10.85 -5.15 0.65
CA ARG A 110 9.51 -4.86 0.09
C ARG A 110 9.57 -4.47 -1.39
N GLN A 111 10.54 -3.64 -1.78
CA GLN A 111 10.74 -3.24 -3.18
C GLN A 111 11.05 -4.44 -4.08
N LEU A 112 12.00 -5.29 -3.69
CA LEU A 112 12.36 -6.49 -4.46
C LEU A 112 11.19 -7.47 -4.56
N THR A 113 10.44 -7.67 -3.46
CA THR A 113 9.23 -8.50 -3.46
C THR A 113 8.18 -7.96 -4.43
N ALA A 114 7.91 -6.65 -4.42
CA ALA A 114 6.96 -6.03 -5.33
C ALA A 114 7.37 -6.19 -6.80
N MET A 115 8.66 -5.99 -7.12
CA MET A 115 9.18 -6.22 -8.48
C MET A 115 9.07 -7.68 -8.91
N LEU A 116 9.40 -8.63 -8.02
CA LEU A 116 9.28 -10.05 -8.31
C LEU A 116 7.84 -10.46 -8.63
N ILE A 117 6.88 -9.97 -7.82
CA ILE A 117 5.44 -10.18 -8.06
C ILE A 117 5.03 -9.56 -9.41
N ALA A 118 5.50 -8.34 -9.72
CA ALA A 118 5.19 -7.69 -10.98
C ALA A 118 5.70 -8.49 -12.19
N GLU A 119 6.94 -8.96 -12.18
CA GLU A 119 7.49 -9.77 -13.28
C GLU A 119 6.79 -11.13 -13.40
N ARG A 120 6.44 -11.76 -12.28
CA ARG A 120 5.64 -12.99 -12.28
C ARG A 120 4.26 -12.77 -12.90
N ASN A 121 3.58 -11.68 -12.56
CA ASN A 121 2.28 -11.34 -13.13
C ASN A 121 2.36 -11.08 -14.65
N ARG A 122 3.49 -10.56 -15.14
CA ARG A 122 3.73 -10.38 -16.59
C ARG A 122 3.90 -11.71 -17.32
N LEU A 123 4.29 -12.78 -16.65
CA LEU A 123 4.55 -14.08 -17.28
C LEU A 123 3.28 -14.74 -17.84
N TYR A 124 2.10 -14.42 -17.29
CA TYR A 124 0.82 -15.00 -17.73
C TYR A 124 0.35 -14.50 -19.10
N PRO A 125 0.33 -13.18 -19.40
CA PRO A 125 -0.07 -12.68 -20.72
C PRO A 125 1.06 -12.65 -21.78
N VAL A 126 2.29 -13.03 -21.44
CA VAL A 126 3.45 -12.76 -22.32
C VAL A 126 3.55 -13.68 -23.55
N HIS A 127 3.94 -13.09 -24.68
CA HIS A 127 4.35 -13.82 -25.88
C HIS A 127 5.52 -14.80 -25.58
N PRO A 128 5.56 -16.01 -26.17
CA PRO A 128 6.59 -17.01 -25.89
C PRO A 128 8.03 -16.53 -26.03
N GLN A 129 8.32 -15.65 -27.00
CA GLN A 129 9.67 -15.11 -27.23
C GLN A 129 10.20 -14.30 -26.03
N SER A 130 9.32 -13.60 -25.29
CA SER A 130 9.74 -12.77 -24.16
C SER A 130 9.80 -13.54 -22.83
N ARG A 131 9.30 -14.79 -22.77
CA ARG A 131 9.31 -15.62 -21.55
C ARG A 131 10.72 -15.83 -21.00
N LYS A 132 11.71 -16.03 -21.88
CA LYS A 132 13.11 -16.24 -21.47
C LYS A 132 13.67 -15.00 -20.76
N SER A 133 13.41 -13.82 -21.31
CA SER A 133 13.81 -12.54 -20.72
C SER A 133 13.18 -12.32 -19.33
N ILE A 134 11.86 -12.49 -19.21
CA ILE A 134 11.15 -12.33 -17.91
C ILE A 134 11.68 -13.31 -16.87
N ASN A 135 11.92 -14.57 -17.24
CA ASN A 135 12.46 -15.58 -16.33
C ASN A 135 13.87 -15.24 -15.82
N ILE A 136 14.72 -14.60 -16.64
CA ILE A 136 16.04 -14.12 -16.20
C ILE A 136 15.87 -13.06 -15.10
N ILE A 137 14.97 -12.11 -15.29
CA ILE A 137 14.71 -11.05 -14.30
C ILE A 137 14.14 -11.65 -13.01
N ILE A 138 13.18 -12.58 -13.10
CA ILE A 138 12.63 -13.28 -11.92
C ILE A 138 13.74 -13.98 -11.13
N LYS A 139 14.65 -14.70 -11.81
CA LYS A 139 15.78 -15.37 -11.15
C LYS A 139 16.72 -14.37 -10.46
N ALA A 140 17.06 -13.27 -11.13
CA ALA A 140 17.92 -12.23 -10.57
C ALA A 140 17.28 -11.57 -9.33
N LEU A 141 15.99 -11.26 -9.39
CA LEU A 141 15.24 -10.68 -8.28
C LEU A 141 15.13 -11.64 -7.09
N ALA A 142 14.86 -12.93 -7.34
CA ALA A 142 14.80 -13.95 -6.30
C ALA A 142 16.15 -14.13 -5.60
N ALA A 143 17.25 -14.20 -6.36
CA ALA A 143 18.61 -14.30 -5.81
C ALA A 143 18.98 -13.07 -4.96
N ARG A 144 18.59 -11.87 -5.41
CA ARG A 144 18.83 -10.65 -4.63
C ARG A 144 17.98 -10.62 -3.36
N LEU A 145 16.74 -11.11 -3.41
CA LEU A 145 15.87 -11.21 -2.23
C LEU A 145 16.43 -12.19 -1.19
N SER A 146 16.97 -13.35 -1.60
CA SER A 146 17.60 -14.33 -0.70
C SER A 146 18.89 -13.85 -0.06
N SER A 147 19.59 -12.90 -0.68
CA SER A 147 20.80 -12.29 -0.11
C SER A 147 20.54 -11.29 1.03
N ILE A 148 19.28 -10.90 1.26
CA ILE A 148 18.95 -9.98 2.35
C ILE A 148 18.85 -10.76 3.66
N LYS A 149 19.71 -10.41 4.63
CA LYS A 149 19.74 -10.99 5.98
C LYS A 149 18.34 -10.91 6.62
N GLY A 150 17.83 -12.06 7.10
CA GLY A 150 16.48 -12.17 7.68
C GLY A 150 15.37 -12.58 6.69
N VAL A 151 15.69 -12.85 5.43
CA VAL A 151 14.79 -13.54 4.49
C VAL A 151 15.25 -14.98 4.35
N GLY A 152 14.52 -15.92 4.96
CA GLY A 152 14.80 -17.34 4.82
C GLY A 152 14.53 -17.82 3.39
N THR A 153 15.28 -18.83 2.93
CA THR A 153 15.02 -19.53 1.67
C THR A 153 13.57 -19.99 1.55
N MET A 154 12.96 -20.38 2.67
CA MET A 154 11.54 -20.73 2.79
C MET A 154 10.58 -19.59 2.45
N THR A 155 10.88 -18.34 2.82
CA THR A 155 10.02 -17.19 2.50
C THR A 155 10.09 -16.85 1.02
N VAL A 156 11.28 -16.98 0.40
CA VAL A 156 11.46 -16.80 -1.04
C VAL A 156 10.75 -17.93 -1.80
N ALA A 157 10.89 -19.17 -1.34
CA ALA A 157 10.21 -20.33 -1.93
C ALA A 157 8.68 -20.20 -1.81
N ALA A 158 8.16 -19.77 -0.66
CA ALA A 158 6.73 -19.49 -0.47
C ALA A 158 6.24 -18.37 -1.39
N LEU A 159 6.97 -17.26 -1.53
CA LEU A 159 6.64 -16.20 -2.50
C LEU A 159 6.65 -16.70 -3.96
N LEU A 160 7.57 -17.60 -4.29
CA LEU A 160 7.61 -18.25 -5.60
C LEU A 160 6.46 -19.28 -5.77
N ALA A 161 6.02 -19.93 -4.69
CA ALA A 161 4.99 -20.99 -4.66
C ALA A 161 3.55 -20.47 -4.52
N GLU A 162 3.25 -19.56 -3.59
CA GLU A 162 1.93 -18.92 -3.39
C GLU A 162 1.48 -18.16 -4.64
N VAL A 163 2.41 -17.60 -5.41
CA VAL A 163 2.10 -16.95 -6.70
C VAL A 163 1.96 -17.97 -7.84
N SER A 164 2.50 -19.20 -7.68
CA SER A 164 2.28 -20.30 -8.63
C SER A 164 0.84 -20.82 -8.59
N ASP A 165 0.17 -20.75 -7.43
CA ASP A 165 -1.26 -21.09 -7.29
C ASP A 165 -2.19 -20.06 -7.94
N LEU A 166 -1.76 -18.81 -8.10
CA LEU A 166 -2.51 -17.82 -8.88
C LEU A 166 -2.22 -17.91 -10.40
N GLY A 167 -1.14 -18.60 -10.79
CA GLY A 167 -0.67 -18.70 -12.17
C GLY A 167 -1.21 -19.90 -12.97
N SER A 168 -1.81 -20.92 -12.33
CA SER A 168 -2.31 -22.13 -12.99
C SER A 168 -3.83 -22.31 -12.94
N LEU A 169 -4.56 -21.45 -12.22
CA LEU A 169 -6.02 -21.57 -12.15
C LEU A 169 -6.66 -21.03 -13.44
N SER A 170 -6.84 -21.92 -14.42
CA SER A 170 -7.74 -21.66 -15.54
C SER A 170 -9.11 -21.19 -15.01
N ARG A 171 -9.85 -20.37 -15.78
CA ARG A 171 -11.24 -19.96 -15.40
C ARG A 171 -12.11 -21.14 -14.93
N ARG A 172 -11.88 -22.33 -15.48
CA ARG A 172 -12.55 -23.58 -15.09
C ARG A 172 -12.17 -24.06 -13.69
N ALA A 173 -10.91 -23.87 -13.27
CA ALA A 173 -10.43 -24.20 -11.93
C ALA A 173 -10.98 -23.23 -10.87
N ILE A 174 -11.08 -21.94 -11.20
CA ILE A 174 -11.75 -20.93 -10.36
C ILE A 174 -13.24 -21.27 -10.21
N GLN A 175 -13.93 -21.63 -11.31
CA GLN A 175 -15.33 -22.07 -11.26
C GLN A 175 -15.54 -23.37 -10.46
N ARG A 176 -14.61 -24.34 -10.53
CA ARG A 176 -14.67 -25.55 -9.69
C ARG A 176 -14.41 -25.24 -8.23
N ALA A 177 -13.45 -24.38 -7.90
CA ALA A 177 -13.17 -23.97 -6.52
C ALA A 177 -14.36 -23.22 -5.91
N CYS A 178 -14.98 -22.29 -6.65
CA CYS A 178 -16.22 -21.63 -6.23
C CYS A 178 -17.38 -22.62 -6.06
N ARG A 179 -17.59 -23.58 -6.98
CA ARG A 179 -18.61 -24.64 -6.84
C ARG A 179 -18.36 -25.56 -5.65
N ARG A 180 -17.09 -25.84 -5.32
CA ARG A 180 -16.70 -26.68 -4.18
C ARG A 180 -16.91 -25.96 -2.84
N CYS A 181 -16.75 -24.63 -2.80
CA CYS A 181 -17.12 -23.81 -1.64
C CYS A 181 -18.64 -23.71 -1.45
N SER A 182 -19.45 -23.80 -2.51
CA SER A 182 -20.92 -23.82 -2.43
C SER A 182 -21.50 -25.15 -1.92
N HIS A 183 -20.67 -26.14 -1.55
CA HIS A 183 -21.12 -27.47 -1.13
C HIS A 183 -20.68 -27.88 0.27
N LYS A 184 -20.30 -26.93 1.14
CA LYS A 184 -20.31 -27.19 2.59
C LYS A 184 -21.76 -27.07 3.10
N PRO A 185 -22.39 -28.15 3.59
CA PRO A 185 -23.67 -28.04 4.26
C PRO A 185 -23.42 -27.33 5.60
N GLY A 186 -24.02 -26.16 5.82
CA GLY A 186 -24.00 -25.51 7.14
C GLY A 186 -24.01 -23.98 7.18
N LEU A 187 -23.76 -23.26 6.07
CA LEU A 187 -23.97 -21.80 6.03
C LEU A 187 -24.85 -21.47 4.82
N GLY A 188 -26.10 -21.11 5.09
CA GLY A 188 -27.12 -20.79 4.09
C GLY A 188 -26.73 -19.61 3.21
N TYR A 189 -26.30 -19.90 1.99
CA TYR A 189 -26.28 -18.95 0.88
C TYR A 189 -27.00 -19.60 -0.30
N HIS A 190 -28.23 -19.16 -0.56
CA HIS A 190 -28.96 -19.57 -1.76
C HIS A 190 -28.38 -18.87 -2.99
N ALA A 191 -27.97 -19.66 -3.99
CA ALA A 191 -27.58 -19.16 -5.30
C ALA A 191 -28.84 -18.85 -6.13
N GLY A 192 -29.10 -17.57 -6.39
CA GLY A 192 -30.07 -17.14 -7.41
C GLY A 192 -29.50 -17.27 -8.83
N PRO A 193 -30.36 -17.33 -9.88
CA PRO A 193 -29.92 -17.58 -11.24
C PRO A 193 -29.01 -16.48 -11.79
N ALA A 194 -28.01 -16.94 -12.53
CA ALA A 194 -26.92 -16.14 -13.10
C ALA A 194 -27.44 -15.21 -14.20
N ASN A 195 -27.68 -13.94 -13.86
CA ASN A 195 -27.64 -12.80 -14.79
C ASN A 195 -27.60 -11.47 -14.02
N HIS A 196 -26.53 -11.25 -13.24
CA HIS A 196 -26.22 -9.94 -12.70
C HIS A 196 -24.74 -9.62 -12.90
N LEU A 197 -24.49 -8.56 -13.67
CA LEU A 197 -23.19 -7.96 -13.91
C LEU A 197 -22.67 -7.36 -12.59
N TRP A 198 -21.73 -8.03 -11.93
CA TRP A 198 -21.07 -7.50 -10.74
C TRP A 198 -20.07 -6.40 -11.13
N ARG A 199 -20.50 -5.14 -11.17
CA ARG A 199 -19.59 -4.00 -11.18
C ARG A 199 -19.00 -3.82 -9.78
N LYS A 200 -17.67 -3.84 -9.67
CA LYS A 200 -16.95 -3.55 -8.43
C LYS A 200 -17.11 -2.08 -8.07
N GLY A 201 -17.98 -1.77 -7.11
CA GLY A 201 -18.17 -0.42 -6.56
C GLY A 201 -16.92 0.09 -5.84
N ARG A 202 -16.56 1.35 -6.06
CA ARG A 202 -15.52 2.08 -5.32
C ARG A 202 -16.12 2.62 -4.01
N SER A 203 -16.02 1.90 -2.89
CA SER A 203 -16.04 2.41 -1.49
C SER A 203 -16.42 1.30 -0.50
N PRO A 204 -15.77 1.18 0.68
CA PRO A 204 -16.22 0.33 1.78
C PRO A 204 -16.98 1.17 2.82
N ASN A 205 -18.26 1.45 2.58
CA ASN A 205 -19.32 1.56 3.60
C ASN A 205 -20.61 2.08 2.94
N SER A 206 -21.44 1.17 2.46
CA SER A 206 -22.88 1.38 2.39
C SER A 206 -23.53 0.02 2.58
N ALA A 207 -24.32 -0.08 3.65
CA ALA A 207 -25.12 -1.23 4.00
C ALA A 207 -25.93 -1.76 2.79
N LEU A 208 -26.14 -3.07 2.77
CA LEU A 208 -27.03 -3.75 1.83
C LEU A 208 -28.46 -3.20 2.00
N TYR A 209 -28.86 -2.23 1.18
CA TYR A 209 -30.27 -1.86 1.05
C TYR A 209 -30.88 -2.59 -0.14
N ARG A 210 -31.87 -3.44 0.13
CA ARG A 210 -32.64 -4.19 -0.87
C ARG A 210 -33.63 -3.24 -1.55
N ARG A 211 -33.30 -2.70 -2.73
CA ARG A 211 -34.32 -2.10 -3.61
C ARG A 211 -35.04 -3.22 -4.35
N THR A 212 -36.22 -3.59 -3.90
CA THR A 212 -37.18 -4.37 -4.70
C THR A 212 -37.80 -3.43 -5.74
N CYS A 213 -37.33 -3.46 -6.98
CA CYS A 213 -38.07 -2.85 -8.08
C CYS A 213 -39.25 -3.77 -8.44
N ARG A 214 -40.47 -3.29 -8.24
CA ARG A 214 -41.67 -3.82 -8.90
C ARG A 214 -41.49 -3.66 -10.41
N ASN A 215 -41.80 -4.68 -11.19
CA ASN A 215 -41.94 -4.54 -12.64
C ASN A 215 -43.25 -3.83 -12.98
N PRO A 216 -43.29 -3.01 -14.05
CA PRO A 216 -44.53 -2.53 -14.63
C PRO A 216 -45.14 -3.56 -15.59
N LEU A 217 -46.48 -3.54 -15.58
CA LEU A 217 -47.49 -4.28 -16.35
C LEU A 217 -47.66 -5.77 -15.98
#